data_AF-A0A955ZCQ5-F1
#
_entry.id   AF-A0A955ZCQ5-F1
#
_cell.length_a   1.000
_cell.length_b   1.000
_cell.length_c   1.000
_cell.angle_alpha   90.00
_cell.angle_beta   90.00
_cell.angle_gamma   90.00
#
_symmetry.space_group_name_H-M   'P 1'
#
loop_
_entity.id
_entity.type
_entity.pdbx_description
1 polymer ?
#
loop_
_entity_poly.entity_id
_entity_poly.type
_entity_poly.pdbx_seq_one_letter_code
_entity_poly.pdbx_strand_id
1 'polypeptide(L)'
;MTRYRLTALIATMVILLFAGVGHSGQAESGRVTMVSFDKNSNIIAGVPDGVPAVGWYQRQDNTVYVPGVVQPKFPPSPCKILTRVWNRVIAQFPPSVQRKALTAIIQVMAQHQCAADMVRDPANSPQDIMEMAPAP
;
A
#
# COMPACT_ATOMS: atom_id res chain seq x y z
N MET A 1 -54.15 -16.50 -54.08
CA MET A 1 -54.18 -15.23 -53.34
C MET A 1 -53.33 -15.37 -52.08
N THR A 2 -52.23 -14.62 -52.10
CA THR A 2 -51.23 -14.32 -51.07
C THR A 2 -51.81 -14.05 -49.69
N ARG A 3 -51.18 -14.55 -48.60
CA ARG A 3 -50.69 -13.76 -47.42
C ARG A 3 -49.69 -14.58 -46.59
N TYR A 4 -48.40 -14.41 -46.87
CA TYR A 4 -47.35 -14.58 -45.87
C TYR A 4 -47.43 -13.40 -44.89
N ARG A 5 -47.42 -13.64 -43.58
CA ARG A 5 -47.10 -12.61 -42.58
C ARG A 5 -45.99 -13.11 -41.67
N LEU A 6 -44.81 -12.56 -41.93
CA LEU A 6 -43.68 -12.47 -41.03
C LEU A 6 -44.08 -11.82 -39.70
N THR A 7 -43.53 -12.34 -38.60
CA THR A 7 -43.16 -11.57 -37.38
C THR A 7 -42.23 -12.49 -36.58
N ALA A 8 -40.93 -12.47 -36.88
CA ALA A 8 -39.92 -11.59 -36.26
C ALA A 8 -39.51 -12.06 -34.86
N LEU A 9 -38.54 -12.99 -34.85
CA LEU A 9 -37.36 -13.00 -33.98
C LEU A 9 -37.00 -11.60 -33.47
N ILE A 10 -37.14 -11.31 -32.17
CA ILE A 10 -36.30 -10.31 -31.48
C ILE A 10 -36.05 -10.74 -30.02
N ALA A 11 -34.80 -11.10 -29.76
CA ALA A 11 -34.04 -10.97 -28.52
C ALA A 11 -34.59 -11.64 -27.26
N THR A 12 -34.12 -12.87 -27.03
CA THR A 12 -33.68 -13.34 -25.71
C THR A 12 -32.91 -12.22 -25.00
N MET A 13 -33.58 -11.56 -24.06
CA MET A 13 -33.03 -10.49 -23.25
C MET A 13 -32.00 -11.09 -22.28
N VAL A 14 -30.77 -11.12 -22.77
CA VAL A 14 -29.49 -11.01 -22.07
C VAL A 14 -29.61 -11.05 -20.54
N ILE A 15 -29.39 -12.25 -20.00
CA ILE A 15 -28.97 -12.47 -18.62
C ILE A 15 -27.54 -11.91 -18.52
N LEU A 16 -27.42 -10.60 -18.31
CA LEU A 16 -26.22 -9.96 -17.76
C LEU A 16 -26.64 -9.26 -16.46
N LEU A 17 -27.06 -10.08 -15.50
CA LEU A 17 -26.84 -9.72 -14.10
C LEU A 17 -25.31 -9.63 -13.96
N PHE A 18 -24.80 -8.40 -13.99
CA PHE A 18 -23.50 -8.09 -13.46
C PHE A 18 -23.48 -8.64 -12.02
N ALA A 19 -22.90 -9.83 -11.85
CA ALA A 19 -22.32 -10.21 -10.58
C ALA A 19 -21.19 -9.21 -10.35
N GLY A 20 -21.54 -8.06 -9.77
CA GLY A 20 -20.58 -7.26 -9.04
C GLY A 20 -20.09 -8.16 -7.93
N VAL A 21 -19.03 -8.92 -8.20
CA VAL A 21 -18.24 -9.55 -7.15
C VAL A 21 -17.63 -8.36 -6.44
N GLY A 22 -18.34 -7.85 -5.43
CA GLY A 22 -17.77 -6.96 -4.45
C GLY A 22 -16.65 -7.74 -3.80
N HIS A 23 -15.44 -7.63 -4.35
CA HIS A 23 -14.25 -7.87 -3.58
C HIS A 23 -14.32 -6.85 -2.46
N SER A 24 -14.85 -7.25 -1.31
CA SER A 24 -14.46 -6.64 -0.06
C SER A 24 -12.96 -6.93 0.04
N GLY A 25 -12.15 -6.03 -0.52
CA GLY A 25 -10.70 -6.13 -0.51
C GLY A 25 -10.27 -6.22 0.95
N GLN A 26 -10.00 -7.43 1.41
CA GLN A 26 -9.52 -7.62 2.76
C GLN A 26 -8.14 -6.97 2.82
N ALA A 27 -7.91 -6.14 3.84
CA ALA A 27 -6.64 -5.48 4.00
C ALA A 27 -5.49 -6.51 3.99
N GLU A 28 -4.49 -6.27 3.14
CA GLU A 28 -3.35 -7.15 2.95
C GLU A 28 -2.17 -6.66 3.81
N SER A 29 -1.70 -7.52 4.71
CA SER A 29 -0.48 -7.23 5.47
C SER A 29 0.73 -7.85 4.77
N GLY A 30 1.84 -7.14 4.71
CA GLY A 30 3.08 -7.74 4.24
C GLY A 30 4.27 -6.80 4.29
N ARG A 31 5.47 -7.40 4.33
CA ARG A 31 6.73 -6.68 4.30
C ARG A 31 7.09 -6.24 2.90
N VAL A 32 7.60 -5.02 2.78
CA VAL A 32 8.05 -4.42 1.53
C VAL A 32 9.43 -3.81 1.74
N THR A 33 10.41 -4.27 0.97
CA THR A 33 11.72 -3.61 0.87
C THR A 33 11.58 -2.38 -0.02
N MET A 34 11.71 -1.19 0.56
CA MET A 34 11.50 0.05 -0.20
C MET A 34 12.67 0.29 -1.16
N VAL A 35 12.36 0.67 -2.40
CA VAL A 35 13.35 0.97 -3.43
C VAL A 35 13.40 2.46 -3.71
N SER A 36 12.23 3.11 -3.73
CA SER A 36 12.14 4.56 -3.90
C SER A 36 10.88 5.12 -3.24
N PHE A 37 10.92 6.42 -2.98
CA PHE A 37 9.76 7.16 -2.49
C PHE A 37 9.69 8.50 -3.22
N ASP A 38 8.59 8.73 -3.95
CA ASP A 38 8.28 10.02 -4.53
C ASP A 38 7.42 10.83 -3.56
N LYS A 39 8.02 11.85 -2.97
CA LYS A 39 7.34 12.74 -2.01
C LYS A 39 6.21 13.57 -2.63
N ASN A 40 6.23 13.80 -3.95
CA ASN A 40 5.24 14.64 -4.61
C ASN A 40 3.94 13.86 -4.83
N SER A 41 4.06 12.62 -5.31
CA SER A 41 2.93 11.71 -5.49
C SER A 41 2.60 10.87 -4.26
N ASN A 42 3.46 10.85 -3.24
CA ASN A 42 3.39 9.96 -2.08
C ASN A 42 3.42 8.46 -2.43
N ILE A 43 4.03 8.12 -3.56
CA ILE A 43 4.17 6.73 -4.01
C ILE A 43 5.46 6.12 -3.46
N ILE A 44 5.34 4.97 -2.83
CA ILE A 44 6.46 4.10 -2.46
C ILE A 44 6.56 3.01 -3.53
N ALA A 45 7.73 2.90 -4.17
CA ALA A 45 8.06 1.72 -4.96
C ALA A 45 8.87 0.77 -4.08
N GLY A 46 8.54 -0.52 -4.09
CA GLY A 46 9.23 -1.50 -3.26
C GLY A 46 9.03 -2.92 -3.74
N VAL A 47 9.87 -3.81 -3.23
CA VAL A 47 9.80 -5.25 -3.52
C VAL A 47 9.15 -5.94 -2.33
N PRO A 48 7.91 -6.43 -2.46
CA PRO A 48 7.27 -7.22 -1.40
C PRO A 48 8.01 -8.54 -1.15
N ASP A 49 8.06 -8.96 0.11
CA ASP A 49 8.74 -10.20 0.49
C ASP A 49 8.18 -11.42 -0.26
N GLY A 50 9.07 -12.25 -0.80
CA GLY A 50 8.70 -13.46 -1.53
C GLY A 50 8.28 -13.23 -2.99
N VAL A 51 8.25 -11.98 -3.47
CA VAL A 51 7.91 -11.65 -4.86
C VAL A 51 9.02 -10.80 -5.48
N PRO A 52 9.60 -11.18 -6.63
CA PRO A 52 10.73 -10.44 -7.21
C PRO A 52 10.34 -9.14 -7.94
N ALA A 53 9.06 -8.95 -8.26
CA ALA A 53 8.58 -7.78 -8.99
C ALA A 53 8.42 -6.56 -8.07
N VAL A 54 8.82 -5.38 -8.55
CA VAL A 54 8.57 -4.11 -7.87
C VAL A 54 7.08 -3.79 -7.91
N GLY A 55 6.50 -3.57 -6.74
CA GLY A 55 5.15 -3.02 -6.55
C GLY A 55 5.17 -1.52 -6.28
N TRP A 56 4.01 -0.89 -6.45
CA TRP A 56 3.76 0.52 -6.14
C TRP A 56 2.65 0.64 -5.11
N TYR A 57 2.88 1.47 -4.09
CA TYR A 57 2.02 1.62 -2.94
C TYR A 57 1.77 3.10 -2.66
N GLN A 58 0.52 3.49 -2.52
CA GLN A 58 0.12 4.87 -2.29
C GLN A 58 0.07 5.16 -0.80
N ARG A 59 0.94 6.04 -0.30
CA ARG A 59 0.78 6.56 1.06
C ARG A 59 -0.34 7.59 1.05
N GLN A 60 -1.31 7.40 1.93
CA GLN A 60 -2.45 8.27 2.10
C GLN A 60 -2.23 9.28 3.23
N ASP A 61 -3.06 10.32 3.25
CA ASP A 61 -3.02 11.34 4.30
C ASP A 61 -3.41 10.80 5.67
N ASN A 62 -4.24 9.75 5.70
CA ASN A 62 -4.72 9.04 6.87
C ASN A 62 -3.94 7.75 7.17
N THR A 63 -2.79 7.50 6.52
CA THR A 63 -1.95 6.35 6.86
C THR A 63 -1.55 6.41 8.34
N VAL A 64 -1.85 5.35 9.07
CA VAL A 64 -1.51 5.22 10.49
C VAL A 64 -0.05 4.79 10.61
N TYR A 65 0.70 5.53 11.43
CA TYR A 65 2.09 5.20 11.73
C TYR A 65 2.17 4.49 13.07
N VAL A 66 2.69 3.27 13.05
CA VAL A 66 2.84 2.43 14.24
C VAL A 66 4.31 2.21 14.58
N PRO A 67 4.66 1.95 15.85
CA PRO A 67 6.04 1.67 16.24
C PRO A 67 6.59 0.41 15.53
N GLY A 68 7.81 0.51 14.99
CA GLY A 68 8.55 -0.61 14.43
C GLY A 68 9.34 -1.39 15.48
N VAL A 69 9.74 -2.62 15.15
CA VAL A 69 10.54 -3.47 16.04
C VAL A 69 12.02 -3.18 15.86
N VAL A 70 12.73 -2.81 16.93
CA VAL A 70 14.18 -2.56 16.89
C VAL A 70 14.93 -3.83 17.29
N GLN A 71 15.66 -4.46 16.35
CA GLN A 71 16.50 -5.61 16.69
C GLN A 71 17.91 -5.21 17.18
N PRO A 72 18.48 -5.96 18.16
CA PRO A 72 19.76 -5.61 18.77
C PRO A 72 21.01 -5.94 17.92
N LYS A 73 20.88 -6.48 16.70
CA LYS A 73 22.02 -6.91 15.85
C LYS A 73 23.15 -5.86 15.72
N PHE A 74 24.38 -6.35 15.69
CA PHE A 74 25.64 -5.58 15.53
C PHE A 74 26.41 -6.07 14.29
N PRO A 75 27.01 -5.19 13.46
CA PRO A 75 26.96 -3.72 13.54
C PRO A 75 25.55 -3.17 13.28
N PRO A 76 25.20 -1.97 13.79
CA PRO A 76 23.88 -1.39 13.56
C PRO A 76 23.72 -1.01 12.08
N SER A 77 22.71 -1.55 11.40
CA SER A 77 22.32 -1.11 10.06
C SER A 77 21.74 0.32 10.10
N PRO A 78 21.81 1.09 9.02
CA PRO A 78 21.12 2.39 8.93
C PRO A 78 19.61 2.25 9.22
N CYS A 79 18.99 1.14 8.81
CA CYS A 79 17.57 0.84 9.05
C CYS A 79 17.22 0.75 10.54
N LYS A 80 18.13 0.22 11.37
CA LYS A 80 17.96 0.16 12.83
C LYS A 80 17.91 1.56 13.45
N ILE A 81 18.76 2.47 12.98
CA ILE A 81 18.78 3.87 13.47
C ILE A 81 17.47 4.55 13.04
N LEU A 82 17.06 4.38 11.79
CA LEU A 82 15.81 4.94 11.26
C LEU A 82 14.59 4.44 12.03
N THR A 83 14.54 3.16 12.39
CA THR A 83 13.47 2.59 13.23
C THR A 83 13.42 3.24 14.62
N ARG A 84 14.57 3.50 15.25
CA ARG A 84 14.60 4.20 16.55
C ARG A 84 14.11 5.64 16.44
N VAL A 85 14.51 6.35 15.39
CA VAL A 85 14.07 7.73 15.14
C VAL A 85 12.56 7.76 14.86
N TRP A 86 12.07 6.84 14.04
CA TRP A 86 10.64 6.64 13.77
C TRP A 86 9.83 6.45 15.06
N ASN A 87 10.24 5.49 15.89
CA ASN A 87 9.56 5.20 17.16
C ASN A 87 9.57 6.41 18.11
N ARG A 88 10.68 7.16 18.14
CA ARG A 88 10.76 8.40 18.91
C ARG A 88 9.79 9.45 18.40
N VAL A 89 9.65 9.60 17.07
CA VAL A 89 8.73 10.56 16.47
C VAL A 89 7.29 10.25 16.84
N ILE A 90 6.88 8.99 16.74
CA ILE A 90 5.53 8.55 17.12
C ILE A 90 5.27 8.80 18.61
N ALA A 91 6.25 8.52 19.48
CA ALA A 91 6.08 8.63 20.92
C ALA A 91 6.04 10.09 21.43
N GLN A 92 6.75 11.01 20.77
CA GLN A 92 6.99 12.36 21.31
C GLN A 92 6.16 13.46 20.66
N PHE A 93 5.65 13.24 19.45
CA PHE A 93 4.97 14.28 18.69
C PHE A 93 3.51 13.94 18.41
N PRO A 94 2.61 14.94 18.34
CA PRO A 94 1.24 14.73 17.92
C PRO A 94 1.16 14.38 16.43
N PRO A 95 0.06 13.73 15.95
CA PRO A 95 -0.09 13.30 14.56
C PRO A 95 0.15 14.39 13.51
N SER A 96 -0.21 15.64 13.82
CA SER A 96 0.01 16.80 12.93
C SER A 96 1.49 17.07 12.62
N VAL A 97 2.39 16.76 13.56
CA VAL A 97 3.84 16.94 13.42
C VAL A 97 4.50 15.67 12.89
N GLN A 98 3.99 14.49 13.29
CA GLN A 98 4.52 13.18 12.86
C GLN A 98 4.63 13.09 11.34
N ARG A 99 3.60 13.51 10.60
CA ARG A 99 3.56 13.38 9.13
C ARG A 99 4.80 13.90 8.42
N LYS A 100 5.24 15.13 8.73
CA LYS A 100 6.40 15.75 8.07
C LYS A 100 7.70 15.00 8.42
N ALA A 101 7.89 14.70 9.69
CA ALA A 101 9.07 13.99 10.17
C ALA A 101 9.15 12.57 9.59
N LEU A 102 8.05 11.82 9.63
CA LEU A 102 7.99 10.45 9.13
C LEU A 102 8.14 10.39 7.61
N THR A 103 7.63 11.37 6.86
CA THR A 103 7.87 11.48 5.40
C THR A 103 9.37 11.56 5.08
N ALA A 104 10.13 12.35 5.84
CA ALA A 104 11.59 12.42 5.67
C ALA A 104 12.27 11.10 6.03
N ILE A 105 11.80 10.41 7.08
CA ILE A 105 12.33 9.08 7.45
C ILE A 105 12.07 8.05 6.35
N ILE A 106 10.85 8.00 5.77
CA ILE A 106 10.52 7.10 4.66
C ILE A 106 11.46 7.34 3.48
N GLN A 107 11.72 8.60 3.13
CA GLN A 107 12.65 8.93 2.06
C GLN A 107 14.05 8.34 2.31
N VAL A 108 14.58 8.49 3.52
CA VAL A 108 15.91 7.96 3.88
C VAL A 108 15.90 6.43 3.97
N MET A 109 14.79 5.84 4.42
CA MET A 109 14.62 4.38 4.43
C MET A 109 14.64 3.82 3.00
N ALA A 110 13.98 4.47 2.04
CA ALA A 110 14.02 4.07 0.64
C ALA A 110 15.43 4.20 0.04
N GLN A 111 16.17 5.26 0.37
CA GLN A 111 17.58 5.44 -0.05
C GLN A 111 18.50 4.31 0.45
N HIS A 112 18.22 3.75 1.63
CA HIS A 112 18.97 2.66 2.22
C HIS A 112 18.34 1.28 2.01
N GLN A 113 17.32 1.19 1.16
CA GLN A 113 16.58 -0.03 0.88
C GLN A 113 16.09 -0.77 2.14
N CYS A 114 15.61 0.00 3.12
CA CYS A 114 15.06 -0.57 4.34
C CYS A 114 13.67 -1.16 4.09
N ALA A 115 13.35 -2.21 4.83
CA ALA A 115 12.04 -2.82 4.79
C ALA A 115 11.04 -2.09 5.71
N ALA A 116 9.76 -2.17 5.34
CA ALA A 116 8.64 -1.74 6.16
C ALA A 116 7.54 -2.80 6.11
N ASP A 117 6.91 -3.05 7.26
CA ASP A 117 5.69 -3.82 7.34
C ASP A 117 4.52 -2.86 7.04
N MET A 118 3.70 -3.21 6.05
CA MET A 118 2.59 -2.39 5.58
C MET A 118 1.27 -3.17 5.62
N VAL A 119 0.20 -2.51 6.04
CA VAL A 119 -1.18 -2.94 5.85
C VAL A 119 -1.75 -2.14 4.69
N ARG A 120 -2.27 -2.82 3.68
CA ARG A 120 -2.65 -2.22 2.40
C ARG A 120 -4.11 -2.51 2.04
N ASP A 121 -4.78 -1.55 1.43
CA ASP A 121 -6.10 -1.74 0.82
C ASP A 121 -5.91 -2.06 -0.68
N PRO A 122 -6.28 -3.28 -1.12
CA PRO A 122 -6.16 -3.66 -2.53
C PRO A 122 -7.30 -3.09 -3.41
N ALA A 123 -8.25 -2.34 -2.86
CA ALA A 123 -9.34 -1.73 -3.62
C ALA A 123 -8.86 -0.69 -4.65
N ASN A 124 -7.68 -0.11 -4.43
CA ASN A 124 -7.08 0.91 -5.29
C ASN A 124 -5.79 0.41 -5.96
N SER A 125 -5.43 1.04 -7.08
CA SER A 125 -4.18 0.80 -7.80
C SER A 125 -3.50 2.13 -8.12
N PRO A 126 -2.33 2.45 -7.54
CA PRO A 126 -1.56 1.65 -6.57
C PRO A 126 -2.32 1.37 -5.26
N GLN A 127 -1.99 0.25 -4.58
CA GLN A 127 -2.66 -0.14 -3.32
C GLN A 127 -2.42 0.91 -2.25
N ASP A 128 -3.47 1.28 -1.50
CA ASP A 128 -3.37 2.31 -0.47
C ASP A 128 -2.74 1.76 0.80
N ILE A 129 -1.79 2.47 1.37
CA ILE A 129 -1.16 2.11 2.63
C ILE A 129 -2.03 2.62 3.77
N MET A 130 -2.68 1.70 4.48
CA MET A 130 -3.49 2.00 5.66
C MET A 130 -2.62 2.16 6.90
N GLU A 131 -1.65 1.26 7.09
CA GLU A 131 -0.73 1.30 8.23
C GLU A 131 0.71 1.01 7.78
N MET A 132 1.68 1.59 8.47
CA MET A 132 3.10 1.42 8.17
C MET A 132 3.97 1.39 9.43
N ALA A 133 4.93 0.47 9.46
CA ALA A 133 6.00 0.38 10.46
C ALA A 133 7.34 0.03 9.79
N PRO A 134 8.49 0.55 10.25
CA PRO A 134 9.78 0.03 9.88
C PRO A 134 9.95 -1.43 10.31
N ALA A 135 10.52 -2.25 9.43
CA ALA A 135 10.84 -3.64 9.72
C ALA A 135 12.32 -3.80 10.14
N PRO A 136 12.62 -4.80 11.00
CA PRO A 136 13.96 -5.05 11.53
C PRO A 136 14.98 -5.62 10.53
#